data_AF-A0A2A3B2A3-F1
#
_entry.id   AF-A0A2A3B2A3-F1
#
_cell.length_a   1.000
_cell.length_b   1.000
_cell.length_c   1.000
_cell.angle_alpha   90.00
_cell.angle_beta   90.00
_cell.angle_gamma   90.00
#
_symmetry.space_group_name_H-M   'P 1'
#
loop_
_entity.id
_entity.type
_entity.pdbx_description
1 polymer ?
#
loop_
_entity_poly.entity_id
_entity_poly.type
_entity_poly.pdbx_seq_one_letter_code
_entity_poly.pdbx_strand_id
1 'polypeptide(L)'
;MDDNHSGSCLCGAVRFRTKGPLRGVIYCHCSQCRKQSGHFYAATNVADADIVIEGMENLTWYEASDFAKRGFCKTCGSVLFWKPKGDAYVSVMAGSFEEPSGLRGECHLFVGDKGDYYSIEDGLPQFEKSAPSIKVAGG
;
A
#
# COMPACT_ATOMS: atom_id res chain seq x y z
N MET A 1 -16.62 -2.46 -16.84
CA MET A 1 -15.93 -1.41 -16.06
C MET A 1 -14.49 -1.49 -16.50
N ASP A 2 -13.89 -0.37 -16.89
CA ASP A 2 -12.47 -0.40 -17.25
C ASP A 2 -11.68 -0.65 -15.97
N ASP A 3 -11.10 -1.85 -15.84
CA ASP A 3 -10.21 -2.22 -14.73
C ASP A 3 -8.83 -1.57 -14.91
N ASN A 4 -8.81 -0.30 -15.28
CA ASN A 4 -7.61 0.50 -15.49
C ASN A 4 -7.62 1.62 -14.46
N HIS A 5 -6.62 1.64 -13.58
CA HIS A 5 -6.45 2.72 -12.62
C HIS A 5 -5.10 3.38 -12.79
N SER A 6 -5.05 4.70 -12.61
CA SER A 6 -3.81 5.47 -12.59
C SER A 6 -3.65 6.20 -11.28
N GLY A 7 -2.42 6.63 -11.01
CA GLY A 7 -2.10 7.39 -9.83
C GLY A 7 -0.71 7.97 -9.88
N SER A 8 -0.37 8.73 -8.84
CA SER A 8 0.90 9.44 -8.76
C SER A 8 1.31 9.74 -7.32
N CYS A 9 2.59 10.09 -7.13
CA CYS A 9 2.98 10.78 -5.90
C CYS A 9 2.45 12.21 -5.87
N LEU A 10 2.53 12.85 -4.70
CA LEU A 10 2.02 14.21 -4.49
C LEU A 10 2.55 15.24 -5.50
N CYS A 11 3.83 15.14 -5.91
CA CYS A 11 4.40 16.06 -6.89
C CYS A 11 4.28 15.60 -8.35
N GLY A 12 3.66 14.45 -8.62
CA GLY A 12 3.49 13.91 -9.97
C GLY A 12 4.76 13.36 -10.64
N ALA A 13 5.92 13.42 -9.96
CA ALA A 13 7.21 12.97 -10.50
C ALA A 13 7.31 11.46 -10.66
N VAL A 14 6.57 10.69 -9.86
CA VAL A 14 6.39 9.25 -10.01
C VAL A 14 4.92 9.01 -10.32
N ARG A 15 4.64 8.31 -11.42
CA ARG A 15 3.28 7.96 -11.85
C ARG A 15 3.18 6.47 -12.09
N PHE A 16 1.98 5.92 -11.99
CA PHE A 16 1.74 4.53 -12.34
C PHE A 16 0.39 4.34 -13.04
N ARG A 17 0.30 3.25 -13.79
CA ARG A 17 -0.94 2.74 -14.37
C ARG A 17 -1.04 1.25 -14.05
N THR A 18 -2.24 0.79 -13.72
CA THR A 18 -2.57 -0.59 -13.42
C THR A 18 -3.61 -1.11 -14.41
N LYS A 19 -3.64 -2.43 -14.60
CA LYS A 19 -4.66 -3.14 -15.39
C LYS A 19 -5.25 -4.28 -14.58
N GLY A 20 -6.48 -4.64 -14.89
CA GLY A 20 -7.15 -5.77 -14.26
C GLY A 20 -7.55 -5.49 -12.80
N PRO A 21 -8.09 -6.52 -12.13
CA PRO A 21 -8.69 -6.34 -10.82
C PRO A 21 -7.66 -6.01 -9.75
N LEU A 22 -8.01 -5.04 -8.91
CA LEU A 22 -7.26 -4.71 -7.70
C LEU A 22 -7.90 -5.42 -6.50
N ARG A 23 -7.06 -5.92 -5.58
CA ARG A 23 -7.53 -6.46 -4.29
C ARG A 23 -8.24 -5.35 -3.49
N GLY A 24 -9.07 -5.68 -2.51
CA GLY A 24 -9.59 -4.69 -1.56
C GLY A 24 -8.47 -3.92 -0.84
N VAL A 25 -8.79 -2.85 -0.13
CA VAL A 25 -7.79 -2.07 0.60
C VAL A 25 -7.56 -2.66 1.97
N ILE A 26 -6.32 -3.04 2.28
CA ILE A 26 -5.92 -3.43 3.64
C ILE A 26 -5.37 -2.22 4.35
N TYR A 27 -5.82 -2.05 5.59
CA TYR A 27 -5.29 -1.09 6.54
C TYR A 27 -4.28 -1.77 7.47
N CYS A 28 -2.98 -1.56 7.25
CA CYS A 28 -1.92 -2.14 8.08
C CYS A 28 -1.43 -1.14 9.12
N HIS A 29 -1.64 -1.49 10.39
CA HIS A 29 -1.42 -0.64 11.55
C HIS A 29 -0.06 -0.83 12.22
N CYS A 30 0.81 -1.70 11.70
CA CYS A 30 2.10 -2.01 12.33
C CYS A 30 3.02 -0.78 12.43
N SER A 31 3.97 -0.83 13.36
CA SER A 31 4.81 0.33 13.69
C SER A 31 5.60 0.88 12.50
N GLN A 32 6.05 0.02 11.58
CA GLN A 32 6.74 0.48 10.36
C GLN A 32 5.81 1.28 9.44
N CYS A 33 4.57 0.80 9.24
CA CYS A 33 3.59 1.50 8.41
C CYS A 33 3.20 2.85 9.02
N ARG A 34 3.02 2.91 10.35
CA ARG A 34 2.74 4.18 11.04
C ARG A 34 3.89 5.16 10.94
N LYS A 35 5.11 4.71 11.23
CA LYS A 35 6.30 5.58 11.19
C LYS A 35 6.60 6.14 9.80
N GLN A 36 6.24 5.40 8.74
CA GLN A 36 6.53 5.84 7.37
C GLN A 36 5.41 6.68 6.74
N SER A 37 4.15 6.46 7.13
CA SER A 37 3.00 7.23 6.60
C SER A 37 2.51 8.35 7.50
N GLY A 38 2.86 8.32 8.79
CA GLY A 38 2.25 9.16 9.83
C GLY A 38 0.95 8.59 10.41
N HIS A 39 0.36 7.54 9.83
CA HIS A 39 -0.89 6.95 10.33
C HIS A 39 -0.93 5.43 10.22
N PHE A 40 -1.49 4.86 9.16
CA PHE A 40 -1.40 3.45 8.79
C PHE A 40 -1.23 3.36 7.28
N TYR A 41 -0.84 2.19 6.78
CA TYR A 41 -0.85 1.96 5.35
C TYR A 41 -2.23 1.53 4.91
N ALA A 42 -2.82 2.27 3.97
CA ALA A 42 -3.96 1.82 3.18
C ALA A 42 -3.44 1.37 1.82
N ALA A 43 -3.48 0.07 1.52
CA ALA A 43 -2.93 -0.44 0.26
C ALA A 43 -3.79 -1.53 -0.40
N THR A 44 -3.83 -1.50 -1.72
CA THR A 44 -4.33 -2.59 -2.58
C THR A 44 -3.14 -3.36 -3.17
N ASN A 45 -3.39 -4.47 -3.89
CA ASN A 45 -2.38 -5.23 -4.61
C ASN A 45 -2.69 -5.26 -6.11
N VAL A 46 -1.63 -5.22 -6.91
CA VAL A 46 -1.63 -5.44 -8.36
C VAL A 46 -0.51 -6.41 -8.73
N ALA A 47 -0.73 -7.26 -9.73
CA ALA A 47 0.32 -8.12 -10.25
C ALA A 47 1.44 -7.29 -10.89
N ASP A 48 2.68 -7.75 -10.81
CA ASP A 48 3.82 -7.03 -11.40
C ASP A 48 3.67 -6.86 -12.92
N ALA A 49 3.06 -7.85 -13.58
CA ALA A 49 2.78 -7.81 -15.02
C ALA A 49 1.74 -6.76 -15.40
N ASP A 50 0.93 -6.31 -14.44
CA ASP A 50 -0.21 -5.44 -14.67
C ASP A 50 0.02 -4.00 -14.19
N ILE A 51 1.22 -3.67 -13.71
CA ILE A 51 1.59 -2.30 -13.33
C ILE A 51 2.72 -1.75 -14.20
N VAL A 52 2.53 -0.52 -14.66
CA VAL A 52 3.57 0.28 -15.33
C VAL A 52 3.88 1.48 -14.44
N ILE A 53 5.16 1.67 -14.10
CA ILE A 53 5.64 2.79 -13.29
C ILE A 53 6.52 3.70 -14.15
N GLU A 54 6.22 4.99 -14.13
CA GLU A 54 6.98 6.05 -14.80
C GLU A 54 7.68 6.94 -13.77
N GLY A 55 8.77 7.59 -14.19
CA GLY A 55 9.55 8.48 -13.31
C GLY A 55 10.41 7.72 -12.29
N MET A 56 10.92 6.53 -12.67
CA MET A 56 11.69 5.67 -11.78
C MET A 56 12.95 6.34 -11.24
N GLU A 57 13.50 7.34 -11.93
CA GLU A 57 14.60 8.16 -11.45
C GLU A 57 14.24 8.97 -10.19
N ASN A 58 12.95 9.22 -9.94
CA ASN A 58 12.43 9.88 -8.74
C ASN A 58 11.93 8.88 -7.68
N LEU A 59 11.91 7.58 -7.99
CA LEU A 59 11.50 6.52 -7.07
C LEU A 59 12.71 5.96 -6.33
N THR A 60 12.64 5.95 -5.00
CA THR A 60 13.64 5.31 -4.14
C THR A 60 13.04 4.07 -3.48
N TRP A 61 13.82 2.99 -3.45
CA TRP A 61 13.47 1.77 -2.72
C TRP A 61 14.28 1.68 -1.43
N TYR A 62 13.58 1.49 -0.31
CA TYR A 62 14.18 1.23 1.00
C TYR A 62 13.88 -0.20 1.43
N GLU A 63 14.96 -0.97 1.64
CA GLU A 63 14.93 -2.33 2.19
C GLU A 63 14.63 -2.27 3.69
N ALA A 64 13.34 -2.20 4.05
CA ALA A 64 12.94 -2.10 5.46
C ALA A 64 13.11 -3.43 6.23
N SER A 65 13.15 -4.55 5.52
CA SER A 65 13.45 -5.87 6.09
C SER A 65 13.93 -6.83 5.01
N ASP A 66 14.35 -8.02 5.41
CA ASP A 66 14.64 -9.12 4.48
C ASP A 66 13.41 -9.63 3.74
N PHE A 67 12.21 -9.22 4.16
CA PHE A 67 10.95 -9.68 3.58
C PHE A 67 10.41 -8.76 2.49
N ALA A 68 10.57 -7.43 2.63
CA ALA A 68 9.97 -6.49 1.69
C ALA A 68 10.71 -5.15 1.63
N LYS A 69 10.62 -4.52 0.47
CA LYS A 69 11.10 -3.15 0.22
C LYS A 69 9.92 -2.18 0.06
N ARG A 70 10.16 -0.92 0.39
CA ARG A 70 9.18 0.19 0.29
C ARG A 70 9.64 1.21 -0.74
N GLY A 71 8.75 1.56 -1.66
CA GLY A 71 9.00 2.54 -2.72
C GLY A 71 8.38 3.89 -2.36
N PHE A 72 9.17 4.95 -2.37
CA PHE A 72 8.71 6.32 -2.12
C PHE A 72 9.37 7.33 -3.05
N CYS A 73 8.66 8.43 -3.31
CA CYS A 73 9.20 9.51 -4.13
C CYS A 73 10.28 10.28 -3.35
N LYS A 74 11.49 10.39 -3.91
CA LYS A 74 12.58 11.14 -3.27
C LYS A 74 12.38 12.65 -3.25
N THR A 75 11.44 13.16 -4.04
CA THR A 75 11.15 14.59 -4.18
C THR A 75 10.11 15.07 -3.16
N CYS A 76 8.98 14.36 -3.04
CA CYS A 76 7.89 14.77 -2.14
C CYS A 76 7.69 13.84 -0.92
N GLY A 77 8.43 12.73 -0.84
CA GLY A 77 8.33 11.78 0.27
C GLY A 77 7.12 10.85 0.23
N SER A 78 6.18 10.99 -0.72
CA SER A 78 5.02 10.09 -0.82
C SER A 78 5.46 8.64 -0.91
N VAL A 79 5.00 7.81 0.03
CA VAL A 79 5.12 6.36 -0.08
C VAL A 79 4.10 5.87 -1.10
N LEU A 80 4.56 5.10 -2.07
CA LEU A 80 3.74 4.61 -3.18
C LEU A 80 3.61 3.09 -3.20
N PHE A 81 4.68 2.38 -2.84
CA PHE A 81 4.75 0.94 -3.05
C PHE A 81 5.26 0.19 -1.82
N TRP A 82 4.72 -1.01 -1.60
CA TRP A 82 5.31 -2.03 -0.74
C TRP A 82 5.44 -3.30 -1.57
N LYS A 83 6.65 -3.86 -1.63
CA LYS A 83 6.99 -4.96 -2.53
C LYS A 83 7.60 -6.10 -1.71
N PRO A 84 6.89 -7.24 -1.53
CA PRO A 84 7.47 -8.43 -0.94
C PRO A 84 8.56 -8.99 -1.86
N LYS A 85 9.61 -9.56 -1.26
CA LYS A 85 10.67 -10.26 -2.01
C LYS A 85 10.15 -11.62 -2.47
N GLY A 86 10.42 -11.97 -3.73
CA GLY A 86 10.09 -13.28 -4.30
C GLY A 86 8.65 -13.47 -4.79
N ASP A 87 7.76 -12.51 -4.55
CA ASP A 87 6.36 -12.58 -4.99
C ASP A 87 6.13 -11.71 -6.25
N ALA A 88 5.18 -12.13 -7.10
CA ALA A 88 4.88 -11.49 -8.39
C ALA A 88 3.80 -10.40 -8.30
N TYR A 89 3.69 -9.70 -7.17
CA TYR A 89 2.77 -8.58 -6.98
C TYR A 89 3.42 -7.43 -6.22
N VAL A 90 2.87 -6.23 -6.37
CA VAL A 90 3.23 -5.06 -5.58
C VAL A 90 1.97 -4.49 -4.92
N SER A 91 2.10 -4.05 -3.68
CA SER A 91 1.07 -3.30 -3.00
C SER A 91 1.21 -1.82 -3.34
N VAL A 92 0.10 -1.18 -3.73
CA VAL A 92 0.04 0.24 -4.09
C VAL A 92 -0.78 0.98 -3.05
N MET A 93 -0.25 2.11 -2.57
CA MET A 93 -0.92 2.95 -1.58
C MET A 93 -2.22 3.52 -2.15
N ALA A 94 -3.35 3.20 -1.52
CA ALA A 94 -4.69 3.49 -2.03
C ALA A 94 -4.93 5.00 -2.23
N GLY A 95 -4.35 5.84 -1.37
CA GLY A 95 -4.44 7.31 -1.48
C GLY A 95 -3.61 7.93 -2.60
N SER A 96 -2.86 7.13 -3.37
CA SER A 96 -2.09 7.61 -4.53
C SER A 96 -2.81 7.43 -5.87
N PHE A 97 -3.97 6.77 -5.89
CA PHE A 97 -4.79 6.63 -7.09
C PHE A 97 -5.59 7.92 -7.35
N GLU A 98 -5.83 8.21 -8.63
CA GLU A 98 -6.73 9.29 -9.04
C GLU A 98 -8.17 8.97 -8.65
N GLU A 99 -8.93 10.02 -8.32
CA GLU A 99 -10.33 9.90 -7.95
C GLU A 99 -11.28 10.05 -9.16
N PRO A 100 -12.39 9.30 -9.22
CA PRO A 100 -12.80 8.27 -8.26
C PRO A 100 -12.06 6.93 -8.50
N SER A 101 -11.46 6.36 -7.45
CA SER A 101 -10.72 5.10 -7.55
C SER A 101 -11.61 3.85 -7.51
N GLY A 102 -12.78 3.95 -6.88
CA GLY A 102 -13.69 2.81 -6.67
C GLY A 102 -13.21 1.77 -5.65
N LEU A 103 -12.02 1.96 -5.06
CA LEU A 103 -11.44 1.06 -4.06
C LEU A 103 -12.25 1.07 -2.76
N ARG A 104 -12.34 -0.08 -2.09
CA ARG A 104 -13.04 -0.25 -0.82
C ARG A 104 -12.15 -0.96 0.21
N GLY A 105 -12.26 -0.55 1.46
CA GLY A 105 -11.62 -1.24 2.59
C GLY A 105 -12.08 -2.69 2.71
N GLU A 106 -11.13 -3.57 3.03
CA GLU A 106 -11.36 -5.01 3.19
C GLU A 106 -11.20 -5.43 4.67
N CYS A 107 -10.10 -5.03 5.32
CA CYS A 107 -9.85 -5.32 6.73
C CYS A 107 -8.71 -4.49 7.33
N HIS A 108 -8.55 -4.57 8.65
CA HIS A 108 -7.47 -3.97 9.42
C HIS A 108 -6.55 -5.06 9.97
N LEU A 109 -5.24 -4.92 9.75
CA LEU A 109 -4.20 -5.80 10.28
C LEU A 109 -3.34 -5.07 11.31
N PHE A 110 -2.76 -5.83 12.24
CA PHE A 110 -1.91 -5.32 13.32
C PHE A 110 -2.61 -4.29 14.22
N VAL A 111 -3.90 -4.46 14.49
CA VAL A 111 -4.64 -3.47 15.31
C VAL A 111 -4.15 -3.40 16.75
N GLY A 112 -3.53 -4.45 17.28
CA GLY A 112 -2.88 -4.43 18.59
C GLY A 112 -1.70 -3.46 18.65
N ASP A 113 -1.10 -3.16 17.49
CA ASP A 113 -0.04 -2.16 17.38
C ASP A 113 -0.57 -0.77 17.02
N LYS A 114 -1.87 -0.56 16.73
CA LYS A 114 -2.38 0.70 16.16
C LYS A 114 -2.02 1.92 17.02
N GLY A 115 -2.13 3.11 16.41
CA GLY A 115 -2.01 4.35 17.17
C GLY A 115 -3.06 4.41 18.29
N ASP A 116 -2.63 4.84 19.48
CA ASP A 116 -3.48 5.01 20.66
C ASP A 116 -4.41 6.23 20.57
N TYR A 117 -4.24 7.07 19.54
CA TYR A 117 -4.93 8.34 19.34
C TYR A 117 -6.23 8.26 18.51
N TYR A 118 -6.75 7.06 18.18
CA TYR A 118 -8.01 6.91 17.42
C TYR A 118 -8.67 5.54 17.60
N SER A 119 -9.94 5.44 17.26
CA SER A 119 -10.74 4.19 17.21
C SER A 119 -10.99 3.74 15.76
N ILE A 120 -11.20 2.44 15.55
CA ILE A 120 -11.62 1.86 14.26
C ILE A 120 -13.10 1.46 14.39
N GLU A 121 -13.98 2.17 13.68
CA GLU A 121 -15.44 2.10 13.86
C GLU A 121 -16.20 1.86 12.54
N ASP A 122 -15.50 1.48 11.47
CA ASP A 122 -16.09 1.25 10.13
C ASP A 122 -16.75 -0.13 9.96
N GLY A 123 -16.69 -0.98 10.98
CA GLY A 123 -17.29 -2.31 10.98
C GLY A 123 -16.53 -3.35 10.14
N LEU A 124 -15.37 -3.01 9.57
CA LEU A 124 -14.55 -3.97 8.84
C LEU A 124 -13.86 -4.96 9.80
N PRO A 125 -13.52 -6.18 9.34
CA PRO A 125 -12.76 -7.14 10.13
C PRO A 125 -11.45 -6.54 10.66
N GLN A 126 -11.17 -6.78 11.95
CA GLN A 126 -9.97 -6.31 12.63
C GLN A 126 -9.17 -7.50 13.15
N PHE A 127 -7.87 -7.55 12.84
CA PHE A 127 -6.97 -8.61 13.24
C PHE A 127 -5.81 -8.05 14.07
N GLU A 128 -5.57 -8.64 15.24
CA GLU A 128 -4.52 -8.21 16.18
C GLU A 128 -3.12 -8.20 15.57
N LYS A 129 -2.82 -9.13 14.66
CA LYS A 129 -1.53 -9.27 13.98
C LYS A 129 -1.70 -9.42 12.47
N SER A 130 -2.06 -10.62 12.00
CA SER A 130 -2.23 -10.93 10.59
C SER A 130 -3.56 -11.67 10.34
N ALA A 131 -3.96 -11.71 9.07
CA ALA A 131 -5.05 -12.57 8.60
C ALA A 131 -4.46 -13.77 7.84
N PRO A 132 -5.09 -14.96 7.87
CA PRO A 132 -4.52 -16.18 7.28
C PRO A 132 -4.16 -16.10 5.80
N SER A 133 -4.88 -15.30 5.02
CA SER A 133 -4.70 -15.17 3.57
C SER A 133 -3.83 -13.99 3.13
N ILE A 134 -3.32 -13.19 4.08
CA ILE A 134 -2.57 -11.96 3.76
C ILE A 134 -1.12 -12.12 4.23
N LYS A 135 -0.20 -12.10 3.26
CA LYS A 135 1.24 -12.06 3.54
C LYS A 135 1.65 -10.70 4.10
N VAL A 136 2.36 -10.74 5.22
CA VAL A 136 2.89 -9.56 5.93
C VAL A 136 4.29 -9.85 6.43
N ALA A 137 5.11 -8.81 6.62
CA ALA A 137 6.44 -8.98 7.19
C ALA A 137 6.32 -9.43 8.66
N GLY A 138 6.90 -10.59 9.01
CA GLY A 138 6.90 -11.14 10.36
C GLY A 138 5.62 -11.87 10.79
N GLY A 139 4.77 -12.25 9.82
CA GLY A 139 3.63 -13.15 10.01
C GLY A 139 3.94 -14.58 9.62
#